data_AF-A0A831SJ29-F1
#
_entry.id   AF-A0A831SJ29-F1
#
_cell.length_a   1.000
_cell.length_b   1.000
_cell.length_c   1.000
_cell.angle_alpha   90.00
_cell.angle_beta   90.00
_cell.angle_gamma   90.00
#
_symmetry.space_group_name_H-M   'P 1'
#
loop_
_entity.id
_entity.type
_entity.pdbx_description
1 polymer ?
#
loop_
_entity_poly.entity_id
_entity_poly.type
_entity_poly.pdbx_seq_one_letter_code
_entity_poly.pdbx_strand_id
1 'polypeptide(L)'
;MYSFILISTLIIISGLIAFVGDWIGLKVGKKKVSIFGLRPHYTAVFITIISGILIAAITVAVLTISSNDVRTALFGMEELKQKLSDLSREVEIRNIQLSSMKEDLQQKSSQLQEIEEKYRKLSEDIKEKTVQLEELISIRQELIKEKEKLTEEIEDLNATIKALYSGIAWIREGEVIFGSNEQIALTVVQGGKTIGETREELIEFLNEASDKVLAMGAKKNERTNQVFIIAQKEFEDIIEKIYNSDTGKEWVVRLLSSLNVI
;
A
#
# COMPACT_ATOMS: atom_id res chain seq x y z
N MET A 1 62.11 41.14 -0.57
CA MET A 1 63.19 42.08 -0.95
C MET A 1 62.65 43.44 -1.39
N TYR A 2 61.57 43.50 -2.19
CA TYR A 2 60.92 44.76 -2.59
C TYR A 2 60.36 45.59 -1.42
N SER A 3 59.82 44.97 -0.36
CA SER A 3 59.26 45.69 0.80
C SER A 3 60.31 46.49 1.56
N PHE A 4 61.54 45.98 1.73
CA PHE A 4 62.62 46.69 2.42
C PHE A 4 63.13 47.90 1.64
N ILE A 5 63.27 47.76 0.31
CA ILE A 5 63.70 48.85 -0.57
C ILE A 5 62.65 49.96 -0.57
N LEU A 6 61.36 49.59 -0.65
CA LEU A 6 60.24 50.53 -0.67
C LEU A 6 60.14 51.31 0.66
N ILE A 7 60.30 50.63 1.80
CA ILE A 7 60.34 51.26 3.12
C ILE A 7 61.53 52.23 3.23
N SER A 8 62.73 51.82 2.77
CA SER A 8 63.92 52.67 2.83
C SER A 8 63.78 53.92 1.96
N THR A 9 63.19 53.81 0.76
CA THR A 9 62.90 54.98 -0.08
C THR A 9 61.85 55.89 0.53
N LEU A 10 60.83 55.32 1.18
CA LEU A 10 59.77 56.10 1.83
C LEU A 10 60.32 56.92 3.02
N ILE A 11 61.23 56.34 3.81
CA ILE A 11 61.90 57.03 4.93
C ILE A 11 62.78 58.18 4.43
N ILE A 12 63.50 57.98 3.34
CA ILE A 12 64.34 59.04 2.75
C ILE A 12 63.46 60.17 2.23
N ILE A 13 62.38 59.84 1.52
CA ILE A 13 61.44 60.83 0.98
C ILE A 13 60.74 61.58 2.11
N SER A 14 60.30 60.90 3.18
CA SER A 14 59.65 61.56 4.32
C SER A 14 60.60 62.48 5.10
N GLY A 15 61.86 62.08 5.27
CA GLY A 15 62.89 62.94 5.87
C GLY A 15 63.19 64.19 5.04
N LEU A 16 63.25 64.04 3.71
CA LEU A 16 63.50 65.14 2.78
C LEU A 16 62.33 66.15 2.78
N ILE A 17 61.11 65.63 2.81
CA ILE A 17 59.88 66.41 2.90
C ILE A 17 59.77 67.16 4.24
N ALA A 18 60.11 66.52 5.36
CA ALA A 18 60.10 67.14 6.68
C ALA A 18 61.07 68.33 6.75
N PHE A 19 62.27 68.18 6.16
CA PHE A 19 63.26 69.25 6.07
C PHE A 19 62.77 70.45 5.24
N VAL A 20 62.11 70.20 4.11
CA VAL A 20 61.54 71.27 3.27
C VAL A 20 60.40 72.00 3.99
N GLY A 21 59.54 71.28 4.72
CA GLY A 21 58.45 71.86 5.50
C GLY A 21 58.95 72.83 6.59
N ASP A 22 59.98 72.43 7.33
CA ASP A 22 60.60 73.26 8.38
C ASP A 22 61.32 74.48 7.76
N TRP A 23 61.99 74.29 6.62
CA TRP A 23 62.67 75.37 5.90
C TRP A 23 61.72 76.46 5.41
N ILE A 24 60.54 76.08 4.90
CA ILE A 24 59.50 77.03 4.50
C ILE A 24 58.95 77.78 5.72
N GLY A 25 58.68 77.08 6.82
CA GLY A 25 58.20 77.69 8.08
C GLY A 25 59.15 78.76 8.63
N LEU A 26 60.45 78.45 8.69
CA LEU A 26 61.49 79.37 9.17
C LEU A 26 61.66 80.60 8.27
N LYS A 27 61.58 80.43 6.95
CA LYS A 27 61.74 81.51 5.97
C LYS A 27 60.56 82.50 6.00
N VAL A 28 59.36 81.99 6.22
CA VAL A 28 58.14 82.80 6.38
C VAL A 28 58.14 83.52 7.72
N GLY A 29 58.59 82.87 8.81
CA GLY A 29 58.76 83.50 10.12
C GLY A 29 59.72 84.70 10.11
N LYS A 30 60.81 84.63 9.33
CA LYS A 30 61.77 85.74 9.18
C LYS A 30 61.24 86.90 8.35
N LYS A 31 60.33 86.65 7.40
CA LYS A 31 59.79 87.67 6.47
C LYS A 31 58.67 88.53 7.08
N LYS A 32 58.31 88.30 8.36
CA LYS A 32 57.26 89.01 9.13
C LYS A 32 55.93 89.17 8.39
N VAL A 33 55.55 88.16 7.61
CA VAL A 33 54.34 88.19 6.79
C VAL A 33 53.12 88.14 7.71
N SER A 34 52.14 89.00 7.48
CA SER A 34 50.85 88.99 8.16
C SER A 34 49.79 88.51 7.18
N ILE A 35 49.11 87.42 7.53
CA ILE A 35 47.98 86.88 6.78
C ILE A 35 46.76 87.00 7.71
N PHE A 36 45.66 87.55 7.20
CA PHE A 36 44.42 87.77 7.97
C PHE A 36 44.60 88.59 9.28
N GLY A 37 45.60 89.48 9.35
CA GLY A 37 45.80 90.38 10.50
C GLY A 37 46.48 89.74 11.74
N LEU A 38 46.99 88.52 11.62
CA LEU A 38 47.65 87.79 12.72
C LEU A 38 49.08 88.28 12.98
N ARG A 39 49.53 88.21 14.24
CA ARG A 39 50.90 88.55 14.64
C ARG A 39 51.89 87.60 13.93
N PRO A 40 53.00 88.09 13.33
CA PRO A 40 53.85 87.31 12.42
C PRO A 40 54.35 85.95 12.92
N HIS A 41 54.48 85.77 14.25
CA HIS A 41 54.82 84.48 14.85
C HIS A 41 53.73 83.42 14.63
N TYR A 42 52.46 83.75 14.89
CA TYR A 42 51.34 82.83 14.68
C TYR A 42 51.08 82.57 13.20
N THR A 43 51.31 83.57 12.34
CA THR A 43 51.23 83.40 10.88
C THR A 43 52.21 82.34 10.38
N ALA A 44 53.46 82.36 10.88
CA ALA A 44 54.46 81.38 10.50
C ALA A 44 54.08 79.96 10.96
N VAL A 45 53.64 79.80 12.22
CA VAL A 45 53.19 78.50 12.75
C VAL A 45 51.99 77.96 11.96
N PHE A 46 51.01 78.81 11.65
CA PHE A 46 49.84 78.44 10.86
C PHE A 46 50.23 77.96 9.45
N ILE A 47 51.16 78.67 8.80
CA ILE A 47 51.66 78.28 7.48
C ILE A 47 52.44 76.98 7.55
N THR A 48 53.22 76.71 8.60
CA THR A 48 53.92 75.43 8.79
C THR A 48 52.92 74.27 8.98
N ILE A 49 51.86 74.45 9.78
CA ILE A 49 50.83 73.43 9.99
C ILE A 49 50.08 73.13 8.67
N ILE A 50 49.66 74.17 7.94
CA ILE A 50 49.00 73.99 6.64
C ILE A 50 49.95 73.33 5.64
N SER A 51 51.21 73.74 5.59
CA SER A 51 52.21 73.13 4.70
C SER A 51 52.41 71.66 5.03
N GLY A 52 52.45 71.29 6.32
CA GLY A 52 52.54 69.90 6.78
C GLY A 52 51.31 69.06 6.40
N ILE A 53 50.10 69.60 6.57
CA ILE A 53 48.85 68.95 6.14
C ILE A 53 48.83 68.78 4.62
N LEU A 54 49.23 69.81 3.86
CA LEU A 54 49.27 69.78 2.40
C LEU A 54 50.25 68.72 1.89
N ILE A 55 51.44 68.66 2.50
CA ILE A 55 52.46 67.65 2.24
C ILE A 55 51.92 66.23 2.50
N ALA A 56 51.28 66.02 3.66
CA ALA A 56 50.74 64.71 4.02
C ALA A 56 49.63 64.29 3.05
N ALA A 57 48.73 65.22 2.68
CA ALA A 57 47.67 65.00 1.71
C ALA A 57 48.23 64.64 0.32
N ILE A 58 49.25 65.35 -0.16
CA ILE A 58 49.92 65.04 -1.42
C ILE A 58 50.58 63.65 -1.37
N THR A 59 51.23 63.32 -0.26
CA THR A 59 51.88 62.01 -0.08
C THR A 59 50.86 60.88 -0.15
N VAL A 60 49.74 60.99 0.57
CA VAL A 60 48.64 60.01 0.53
C VAL A 60 48.02 59.93 -0.87
N ALA A 61 47.82 61.07 -1.54
CA ALA A 61 47.27 61.11 -2.90
C ALA A 61 48.18 60.39 -3.91
N VAL A 62 49.48 60.66 -3.87
CA VAL A 62 50.47 60.00 -4.74
C VAL A 62 50.49 58.49 -4.47
N LEU A 63 50.47 58.07 -3.21
CA LEU A 63 50.45 56.64 -2.85
C LEU A 63 49.17 55.93 -3.32
N THR A 64 48.01 56.61 -3.22
CA THR A 64 46.71 56.06 -3.64
C THR A 64 46.60 55.91 -5.17
N ILE A 65 47.26 56.79 -5.93
CA ILE A 65 47.35 56.68 -7.40
C ILE A 65 48.34 55.58 -7.78
N SER A 66 49.50 55.54 -7.11
CA SER A 66 50.60 54.66 -7.45
C SER A 66 50.39 53.19 -7.06
N SER A 67 49.60 52.90 -6.02
CA SER A 67 49.40 51.54 -5.53
C SER A 67 47.91 51.21 -5.35
N ASN A 68 47.49 50.09 -5.94
CA ASN A 68 46.17 49.54 -5.70
C ASN A 68 46.02 49.06 -4.25
N ASP A 69 47.08 48.55 -3.63
CA ASP A 69 47.03 48.05 -2.25
C ASP A 69 46.72 49.17 -1.25
N VAL A 70 47.30 50.37 -1.43
CA VAL A 70 47.01 51.54 -0.58
C VAL A 70 45.59 52.05 -0.80
N ARG A 71 45.11 52.04 -2.05
CA ARG A 71 43.73 52.40 -2.38
C ARG A 71 42.72 51.43 -1.75
N THR A 72 42.99 50.13 -1.83
CA THR A 72 42.16 49.08 -1.21
C THR A 72 42.25 49.12 0.31
N ALA A 73 43.39 49.45 0.91
CA ALA A 73 43.54 49.59 2.35
C ALA A 73 42.84 50.85 2.90
N LEU A 74 42.90 51.98 2.20
CA LEU A 74 42.27 53.25 2.61
C LEU A 74 40.77 53.29 2.33
N PHE A 75 40.28 52.64 1.27
CA PHE A 75 38.89 52.76 0.80
C PHE A 75 38.16 51.43 0.56
N GLY A 76 38.84 50.29 0.50
CA GLY A 76 38.26 48.99 0.13
C GLY A 76 37.99 48.03 1.30
N MET A 77 38.29 48.42 2.54
CA MET A 77 38.06 47.57 3.73
C MET A 77 36.58 47.27 3.94
N GLU A 78 35.70 48.23 3.67
CA GLU A 78 34.25 48.04 3.82
C GLU A 78 33.71 47.04 2.79
N GLU A 79 34.13 47.16 1.52
CA GLU A 79 33.78 46.20 0.47
C GLU A 79 34.32 44.80 0.77
N LEU A 80 35.54 44.69 1.30
CA LEU A 80 36.14 43.41 1.67
C LEU A 80 35.40 42.76 2.85
N LYS A 81 35.06 43.54 3.87
CA LYS A 81 34.27 43.08 5.02
C LYS A 81 32.88 42.63 4.59
N GLN A 82 32.24 43.38 3.68
CA GLN A 82 30.96 43.00 3.10
C GLN A 82 31.05 41.69 2.33
N LYS A 83 32.05 41.53 1.45
CA LYS A 83 32.28 40.28 0.72
C LYS A 83 32.52 39.09 1.64
N LEU A 84 33.28 39.27 2.73
CA LEU A 84 33.50 38.20 3.71
C LEU A 84 32.22 37.84 4.45
N SER A 85 31.41 38.82 4.83
CA SER A 85 30.11 38.60 5.45
C SER A 85 29.15 37.87 4.51
N ASP A 86 29.07 38.30 3.25
CA ASP A 86 28.21 37.68 2.23
C ASP A 86 28.66 36.26 1.92
N LEU A 87 29.96 36.02 1.77
CA LEU A 87 30.52 34.69 1.53
C LEU A 87 30.32 33.78 2.75
N SER A 88 30.50 34.29 3.97
CA SER A 88 30.22 33.52 5.19
C SER A 88 28.76 33.10 5.25
N ARG A 89 27.84 34.01 4.91
CA ARG A 89 26.41 33.71 4.84
C ARG A 89 26.09 32.70 3.73
N GLU A 90 26.72 32.82 2.57
CA GLU A 90 26.55 31.85 1.48
C GLU A 90 27.02 30.45 1.89
N VAL A 91 28.17 30.33 2.54
CA VAL A 91 28.70 29.06 3.08
C VAL A 91 27.74 28.46 4.11
N GLU A 92 27.19 29.28 5.00
CA GLU A 92 26.19 28.83 5.98
C GLU A 92 24.93 28.27 5.28
N ILE A 93 24.38 29.00 4.31
CA ILE A 93 23.22 28.55 3.52
C ILE A 93 23.53 27.24 2.77
N ARG A 94 24.70 27.13 2.15
CA ARG A 94 25.14 25.92 1.45
C ARG A 94 25.29 24.73 2.40
N ASN A 95 25.81 24.95 3.60
CA ASN A 95 25.92 23.90 4.62
C ASN A 95 24.54 23.42 5.09
N ILE A 96 23.59 24.33 5.28
CA ILE A 96 22.19 23.97 5.59
C ILE A 96 21.58 23.14 4.45
N GLN A 97 21.75 23.56 3.20
CA GLN A 97 21.26 22.82 2.03
C GLN A 97 21.92 21.43 1.90
N LEU A 98 23.22 21.32 2.16
CA LEU A 98 23.91 20.03 2.14
C LEU A 98 23.41 19.12 3.25
N SER A 99 23.15 19.64 4.45
CA SER A 99 22.57 18.87 5.54
C SER A 99 21.19 18.34 5.17
N SER A 100 20.31 19.20 4.63
CA SER A 100 18.97 18.78 4.22
C SER A 100 19.00 17.75 3.09
N MET A 101 19.85 17.95 2.08
CA MET A 101 20.01 16.96 0.99
C MET A 101 20.55 15.62 1.51
N LYS A 102 21.43 15.64 2.50
CA LYS A 102 21.95 14.41 3.12
C LYS A 102 20.87 13.67 3.90
N GLU A 103 20.02 14.39 4.63
CA GLU A 103 18.85 13.84 5.31
C GLU A 103 17.86 13.24 4.31
N ASP A 104 17.54 13.95 3.22
CA ASP A 104 16.68 13.47 2.15
C ASP A 104 17.24 12.19 1.49
N LEU A 105 18.56 12.16 1.26
CA LEU A 105 19.24 11.00 0.68
C LEU A 105 19.18 9.80 1.63
N GLN A 106 19.39 10.03 2.93
CA GLN A 106 19.25 8.99 3.94
C GLN A 106 17.82 8.46 4.02
N GLN A 107 16.81 9.34 4.00
CA GLN A 107 15.41 8.95 4.00
C GLN A 107 15.05 8.14 2.75
N LYS A 108 15.46 8.59 1.56
CA LYS A 108 15.24 7.86 0.30
C LYS A 108 15.96 6.52 0.29
N SER A 109 17.18 6.44 0.84
CA SER A 109 17.90 5.17 0.98
C SER A 109 17.14 4.18 1.86
N SER A 110 16.61 4.63 3.00
CA SER A 110 15.77 3.78 3.87
C SER A 110 14.49 3.33 3.18
N GLN A 111 13.83 4.23 2.44
CA GLN A 111 12.64 3.89 1.65
C GLN A 111 12.95 2.86 0.56
N LEU A 112 14.07 2.99 -0.13
CA LEU A 112 14.50 2.01 -1.13
C LEU A 112 14.75 0.64 -0.51
N GLN A 113 15.41 0.58 0.66
CA GLN A 113 15.63 -0.65 1.38
C GLN A 113 14.31 -1.31 1.81
N GLU A 114 13.34 -0.54 2.29
CA GLU A 114 12.01 -1.04 2.65
C GLU A 114 11.26 -1.58 1.43
N ILE A 115 11.32 -0.88 0.29
CA ILE A 115 10.71 -1.31 -0.97
C ILE A 115 11.37 -2.60 -1.48
N GLU A 116 12.70 -2.70 -1.40
CA GLU A 116 13.44 -3.90 -1.81
C GLU A 116 13.08 -5.11 -0.95
N GLU A 117 12.94 -4.92 0.38
CA GLU A 117 12.47 -5.99 1.27
C GLU A 117 11.04 -6.41 0.95
N LYS A 118 10.14 -5.46 0.69
CA LYS A 118 8.76 -5.75 0.25
C LYS A 118 8.73 -6.49 -1.08
N TYR A 119 9.58 -6.10 -2.03
CA TYR A 119 9.68 -6.77 -3.32
C TYR A 119 10.19 -8.21 -3.18
N ARG A 120 11.18 -8.43 -2.31
CA ARG A 120 11.68 -9.78 -2.02
C ARG A 120 10.58 -10.67 -1.43
N LYS A 121 9.86 -10.19 -0.41
CA LYS A 121 8.73 -10.92 0.20
C LYS A 121 7.64 -11.22 -0.83
N LEU A 122 7.25 -10.22 -1.62
CA LEU A 122 6.24 -10.41 -2.66
C LEU A 122 6.69 -11.42 -3.73
N SER A 123 7.98 -11.42 -4.10
CA SER A 123 8.52 -12.40 -5.04
C SER A 123 8.53 -13.82 -4.46
N GLU A 124 8.79 -13.98 -3.16
CA GLU A 124 8.69 -15.26 -2.47
C GLU A 124 7.23 -15.74 -2.43
N ASP A 125 6.29 -14.86 -2.06
CA ASP A 125 4.86 -15.15 -2.03
C ASP A 125 4.32 -15.56 -3.41
N ILE A 126 4.74 -14.87 -4.48
CA ILE A 126 4.37 -15.22 -5.86
C ILE A 126 4.88 -16.61 -6.22
N LYS A 127 6.12 -16.93 -5.83
CA LYS A 127 6.70 -18.25 -6.09
C LYS A 127 5.93 -19.34 -5.35
N GLU A 128 5.63 -19.14 -4.07
CA GLU A 128 4.86 -20.08 -3.26
C GLU A 128 3.45 -20.28 -3.84
N LYS A 129 2.74 -19.19 -4.17
CA LYS A 129 1.40 -19.26 -4.76
C LYS A 129 1.40 -19.94 -6.13
N THR A 130 2.46 -19.78 -6.91
CA THR A 130 2.59 -20.46 -8.20
C THR A 130 2.72 -21.97 -8.00
N VAL A 131 3.53 -22.42 -7.05
CA VAL A 131 3.65 -23.86 -6.69
C VAL A 131 2.31 -24.41 -6.21
N GLN A 132 1.62 -23.69 -5.30
CA GLN A 132 0.29 -24.10 -4.84
C GLN A 132 -0.73 -24.19 -5.98
N LEU A 133 -0.64 -23.28 -6.97
CA LEU A 133 -1.52 -23.30 -8.13
C LEU A 133 -1.25 -24.51 -9.03
N GLU A 134 0.01 -24.85 -9.25
CA GLU A 134 0.39 -26.06 -10.01
C GLU A 134 -0.11 -27.34 -9.31
N GLU A 135 0.05 -27.43 -7.98
CA GLU A 135 -0.49 -28.53 -7.18
C GLU A 135 -2.01 -28.62 -7.29
N LEU A 136 -2.73 -27.50 -7.15
CA LEU A 136 -4.18 -27.47 -7.30
C LEU A 136 -4.65 -27.86 -8.70
N ILE A 137 -3.91 -27.50 -9.74
CA ILE A 137 -4.20 -27.92 -11.11
C ILE A 137 -4.04 -29.44 -11.24
N SER A 138 -2.98 -30.01 -10.67
CA SER A 138 -2.77 -31.47 -10.66
C SER A 138 -3.90 -32.20 -9.93
N ILE A 139 -4.23 -31.76 -8.72
CA ILE A 139 -5.33 -32.33 -7.92
C ILE A 139 -6.65 -32.23 -8.68
N ARG A 140 -6.95 -31.08 -9.29
CA ARG A 140 -8.16 -30.91 -10.10
C ARG A 140 -8.21 -31.89 -11.27
N GLN A 141 -7.10 -32.15 -11.94
CA GLN A 141 -7.05 -33.14 -13.03
C GLN A 141 -7.32 -34.56 -12.52
N GLU A 142 -6.78 -34.94 -11.36
CA GLU A 142 -7.07 -36.23 -10.73
C GLU A 142 -8.55 -36.36 -10.36
N LEU A 143 -9.13 -35.32 -9.75
CA LEU A 143 -10.56 -35.30 -9.41
C LEU A 143 -11.46 -35.40 -10.65
N ILE A 144 -11.06 -34.80 -11.78
CA ILE A 144 -11.81 -34.93 -13.03
C ILE A 144 -11.82 -36.39 -13.51
N LYS A 145 -10.66 -37.06 -13.49
CA LYS A 145 -10.57 -38.48 -13.87
C LYS A 145 -11.39 -39.38 -12.94
N GLU A 146 -11.35 -39.11 -11.64
CA GLU A 146 -12.15 -39.86 -10.66
C GLU A 146 -13.64 -39.66 -10.88
N LYS A 147 -14.07 -38.42 -11.16
CA LYS A 147 -15.45 -38.11 -11.50
C LYS A 147 -15.91 -38.82 -12.77
N GLU A 148 -15.08 -38.84 -13.82
CA GLU A 148 -15.37 -39.54 -15.07
C GLU A 148 -15.58 -41.04 -14.81
N LYS A 149 -14.67 -41.66 -14.05
CA LYS A 149 -14.78 -43.07 -13.66
C LYS A 149 -16.05 -43.37 -12.87
N LEU A 150 -16.37 -42.54 -11.87
CA LEU A 150 -17.61 -42.71 -11.09
C LEU A 150 -18.86 -42.52 -11.95
N THR A 151 -18.81 -41.66 -12.97
CA THR A 151 -19.92 -41.46 -13.90
C THR A 151 -20.13 -42.70 -14.76
N GLU A 152 -19.05 -43.32 -15.24
CA GLU A 152 -19.08 -44.59 -15.97
C GLU A 152 -19.65 -45.72 -15.08
N GLU A 153 -19.19 -45.84 -13.83
CA GLU A 153 -19.70 -46.83 -12.87
C GLU A 153 -21.22 -46.66 -12.60
N ILE A 154 -21.71 -45.41 -12.54
CA ILE A 154 -23.15 -45.12 -12.39
C ILE A 154 -23.93 -45.53 -13.64
N GLU A 155 -23.39 -45.29 -14.83
CA GLU A 155 -24.02 -45.68 -16.09
C GLU A 155 -24.14 -47.21 -16.20
N ASP A 156 -23.07 -47.94 -15.89
CA ASP A 156 -23.05 -49.39 -15.85
C ASP A 156 -24.02 -49.97 -14.83
N LEU A 157 -24.07 -49.37 -13.63
CA LEU A 157 -25.00 -49.79 -12.59
C LEU A 157 -26.46 -49.55 -13.01
N ASN A 158 -26.76 -48.42 -13.63
CA ASN A 158 -28.10 -48.13 -14.16
C ASN A 158 -28.50 -49.10 -15.28
N ALA A 159 -27.57 -49.44 -16.18
CA ALA A 159 -27.79 -50.45 -17.21
C ALA A 159 -28.08 -51.83 -16.59
N THR A 160 -27.32 -52.21 -15.55
CA THR A 160 -27.52 -53.45 -14.80
C THR A 160 -28.89 -53.47 -14.12
N ILE A 161 -29.26 -52.39 -13.43
CA ILE A 161 -30.57 -52.22 -12.79
C ILE A 161 -31.69 -52.37 -13.81
N LYS A 162 -31.59 -51.72 -14.98
CA LYS A 162 -32.59 -51.82 -16.05
C LYS A 162 -32.72 -53.25 -16.57
N ALA A 163 -31.60 -53.95 -16.78
CA ALA A 163 -31.59 -55.34 -17.21
C ALA A 163 -32.25 -56.27 -16.17
N LEU A 164 -31.94 -56.07 -14.89
CA LEU A 164 -32.58 -56.81 -13.78
C LEU A 164 -34.08 -56.56 -13.72
N TYR A 165 -34.53 -55.31 -13.84
CA TYR A 165 -35.97 -55.00 -13.88
C TYR A 165 -36.67 -55.67 -15.07
N SER A 166 -36.08 -55.63 -16.26
CA SER A 166 -36.63 -56.35 -17.43
C SER A 166 -36.68 -57.86 -17.22
N GLY A 167 -35.66 -58.45 -16.60
CA GLY A 167 -35.63 -59.88 -16.26
C GLY A 167 -36.70 -60.27 -15.23
N ILE A 168 -36.89 -59.47 -14.18
CA ILE A 168 -37.94 -59.70 -13.17
C ILE A 168 -39.33 -59.54 -13.80
N ALA A 169 -39.54 -58.54 -14.65
CA ALA A 169 -40.82 -58.33 -15.33
C ALA A 169 -41.21 -59.53 -16.20
N TRP A 170 -40.26 -60.12 -16.94
CA TRP A 170 -40.49 -61.31 -17.76
C TRP A 170 -40.84 -62.55 -16.93
N ILE A 171 -40.32 -62.68 -15.71
CA ILE A 171 -40.65 -63.79 -14.79
C ILE A 171 -42.06 -63.62 -14.18
N ARG A 172 -42.63 -62.41 -14.23
CA ARG A 172 -43.78 -62.00 -13.40
C ARG A 172 -45.05 -61.67 -14.20
N GLU A 173 -45.33 -62.41 -15.28
CA GLU A 173 -46.61 -62.40 -16.02
C GLU A 173 -47.79 -62.94 -15.16
N GLY A 174 -48.14 -62.19 -14.10
CA GLY A 174 -49.42 -62.25 -13.39
C GLY A 174 -50.17 -60.95 -13.58
N GLU A 175 -51.50 -61.00 -13.43
CA GLU A 175 -52.45 -59.88 -13.57
C GLU A 175 -51.95 -58.61 -12.83
N VAL A 176 -52.25 -57.40 -13.34
CA VAL A 176 -51.75 -56.13 -12.78
C VAL A 176 -52.93 -55.31 -12.24
N ILE A 177 -52.93 -54.98 -10.94
CA ILE A 177 -54.03 -54.25 -10.26
C ILE A 177 -53.96 -52.72 -10.51
N PHE A 178 -52.75 -52.19 -10.71
CA PHE A 178 -52.40 -50.78 -10.85
C PHE A 178 -51.19 -50.65 -11.78
N GLY A 179 -51.24 -49.71 -12.72
CA GLY A 179 -50.14 -49.39 -13.61
C GLY A 179 -48.96 -48.72 -12.91
N SER A 180 -47.83 -48.60 -13.62
CA SER A 180 -46.69 -47.80 -13.16
C SER A 180 -47.11 -46.33 -13.04
N ASN A 181 -46.77 -45.69 -11.92
CA ASN A 181 -47.11 -44.32 -11.54
C ASN A 181 -48.60 -44.03 -11.34
N GLU A 182 -49.45 -45.06 -11.20
CA GLU A 182 -50.85 -44.86 -10.87
C GLU A 182 -51.02 -44.44 -9.40
N GLN A 183 -51.92 -43.50 -9.12
CA GLN A 183 -52.16 -43.00 -7.77
C GLN A 183 -53.06 -43.97 -6.99
N ILE A 184 -52.51 -44.56 -5.93
CA ILE A 184 -53.22 -45.51 -5.06
C ILE A 184 -54.11 -44.76 -4.05
N ALA A 185 -53.53 -43.75 -3.39
CA ALA A 185 -54.18 -42.96 -2.36
C ALA A 185 -53.58 -41.54 -2.25
N LEU A 186 -54.32 -40.64 -1.62
CA LEU A 186 -53.99 -39.23 -1.42
C LEU A 186 -54.43 -38.81 -0.03
N THR A 187 -53.58 -38.09 0.71
CA THR A 187 -53.96 -37.45 1.97
C THR A 187 -53.36 -36.04 2.07
N VAL A 188 -53.89 -35.25 3.01
CA VAL A 188 -53.40 -33.91 3.34
C VAL A 188 -52.91 -33.91 4.78
N VAL A 189 -51.64 -33.54 4.98
CA VAL A 189 -50.96 -33.53 6.29
C VAL A 189 -50.59 -32.10 6.66
N GLN A 190 -50.89 -31.69 7.89
CA GLN A 190 -50.55 -30.34 8.38
C GLN A 190 -49.10 -30.29 8.91
N GLY A 191 -48.35 -29.29 8.44
CA GLY A 191 -46.99 -28.99 8.89
C GLY A 191 -46.97 -28.35 10.29
N GLY A 192 -45.93 -28.66 11.06
CA GLY A 192 -45.73 -28.16 12.42
C GLY A 192 -46.15 -29.09 13.56
N LYS A 193 -46.60 -30.32 13.25
CA LYS A 193 -46.76 -31.41 14.22
C LYS A 193 -45.41 -32.00 14.63
N THR A 194 -45.37 -32.73 15.74
CA THR A 194 -44.14 -33.45 16.13
C THR A 194 -43.85 -34.61 15.16
N ILE A 195 -42.58 -35.01 15.04
CA ILE A 195 -42.16 -36.14 14.21
C ILE A 195 -42.95 -37.42 14.53
N GLY A 196 -43.29 -37.64 15.81
CA GLY A 196 -44.10 -38.77 16.26
C GLY A 196 -45.54 -38.71 15.73
N GLU A 197 -46.20 -37.56 15.84
CA GLU A 197 -47.57 -37.38 15.36
C GLU A 197 -47.67 -37.48 13.83
N THR A 198 -46.74 -36.87 13.09
CA THR A 198 -46.67 -37.00 11.62
C THR A 198 -46.44 -38.44 11.18
N ARG A 199 -45.61 -39.19 11.93
CA ARG A 199 -45.36 -40.61 11.67
C ARG A 199 -46.63 -41.43 11.86
N GLU A 200 -47.36 -41.23 12.95
CA GLU A 200 -48.61 -41.95 13.21
C GLU A 200 -49.66 -41.67 12.12
N GLU A 201 -49.84 -40.40 11.74
CA GLU A 201 -50.77 -39.98 10.67
C GLU A 201 -50.43 -40.59 9.31
N LEU A 202 -49.14 -40.67 8.96
CA LEU A 202 -48.71 -41.34 7.72
C LEU A 202 -48.87 -42.86 7.78
N ILE A 203 -48.69 -43.49 8.94
CA ILE A 203 -48.95 -44.94 9.11
C ILE A 203 -50.44 -45.24 8.96
N GLU A 204 -51.31 -44.41 9.53
CA GLU A 204 -52.77 -44.55 9.37
C GLU A 204 -53.19 -44.43 7.90
N PHE A 205 -52.65 -43.44 7.19
CA PHE A 205 -52.84 -43.29 5.74
C PHE A 205 -52.39 -44.54 4.95
N LEU A 206 -51.23 -45.13 5.29
CA LEU A 206 -50.75 -46.35 4.65
C LEU A 206 -51.64 -47.56 4.95
N ASN A 207 -52.23 -47.64 6.14
CA ASN A 207 -53.17 -48.71 6.49
C ASN A 207 -54.49 -48.57 5.71
N GLU A 208 -55.04 -47.37 5.59
CA GLU A 208 -56.25 -47.12 4.78
C GLU A 208 -56.01 -47.46 3.31
N ALA A 209 -54.85 -47.05 2.76
CA ALA A 209 -54.45 -47.42 1.42
C ALA A 209 -54.28 -48.94 1.27
N SER A 210 -53.78 -49.63 2.31
CA SER A 210 -53.59 -51.08 2.30
C SER A 210 -54.93 -51.82 2.21
N ASP A 211 -55.93 -51.41 2.98
CA ASP A 211 -57.28 -52.02 2.94
C ASP A 211 -57.94 -51.85 1.57
N LYS A 212 -57.76 -50.67 0.96
CA LYS A 212 -58.28 -50.38 -0.39
C LYS A 212 -57.70 -51.33 -1.44
N VAL A 213 -56.39 -51.56 -1.44
CA VAL A 213 -55.75 -52.42 -2.45
C VAL A 213 -55.98 -53.92 -2.18
N LEU A 214 -56.15 -54.31 -0.90
CA LEU A 214 -56.56 -55.68 -0.54
C LEU A 214 -57.95 -56.01 -1.10
N ALA A 215 -58.88 -55.06 -1.03
CA ALA A 215 -60.21 -55.21 -1.64
C ALA A 215 -60.16 -55.33 -3.17
N MET A 216 -59.11 -54.80 -3.80
CA MET A 216 -58.87 -54.89 -5.26
C MET A 216 -58.10 -56.16 -5.66
N GLY A 217 -57.79 -57.05 -4.70
CA GLY A 217 -57.15 -58.34 -4.97
C GLY A 217 -55.66 -58.41 -4.63
N ALA A 218 -55.08 -57.39 -4.00
CA ALA A 218 -53.69 -57.45 -3.54
C ALA A 218 -53.53 -58.49 -2.41
N LYS A 219 -52.33 -59.08 -2.29
CA LYS A 219 -52.00 -60.02 -1.21
C LYS A 219 -51.01 -59.41 -0.23
N LYS A 220 -51.14 -59.82 1.04
CA LYS A 220 -50.14 -59.50 2.06
C LYS A 220 -48.92 -60.39 1.88
N ASN A 221 -47.75 -59.84 2.16
CA ASN A 221 -46.53 -60.62 2.28
C ASN A 221 -46.63 -61.58 3.48
N GLU A 222 -46.42 -62.87 3.27
CA GLU A 222 -46.56 -63.91 4.31
C GLU A 222 -45.60 -63.73 5.50
N ARG A 223 -44.47 -63.03 5.31
CA ARG A 223 -43.43 -62.86 6.35
C ARG A 223 -43.57 -61.55 7.10
N THR A 224 -43.96 -60.47 6.43
CA THR A 224 -44.05 -59.12 7.02
C THR A 224 -45.47 -58.68 7.33
N ASN A 225 -46.49 -59.42 6.84
CA ASN A 225 -47.91 -59.07 6.93
C ASN A 225 -48.25 -57.67 6.36
N GLN A 226 -47.37 -57.13 5.51
CA GLN A 226 -47.51 -55.82 4.87
C GLN A 226 -47.93 -55.95 3.41
N VAL A 227 -48.64 -54.94 2.92
CA VAL A 227 -49.13 -54.86 1.53
C VAL A 227 -48.18 -54.03 0.66
N PHE A 228 -47.63 -52.94 1.21
CA PHE A 228 -46.67 -52.09 0.52
C PHE A 228 -45.23 -52.36 0.99
N ILE A 229 -44.29 -52.30 0.05
CA ILE A 229 -42.85 -52.29 0.33
C ILE A 229 -42.36 -50.87 0.04
N ILE A 230 -42.13 -50.09 1.10
CA ILE A 230 -41.64 -48.70 1.01
C ILE A 230 -40.25 -48.67 1.64
N ALA A 231 -39.30 -48.02 0.98
CA ALA A 231 -37.96 -47.86 1.52
C ALA A 231 -38.02 -47.00 2.79
N GLN A 232 -37.47 -47.49 3.90
CA GLN A 232 -37.48 -46.77 5.18
C GLN A 232 -36.91 -45.35 5.03
N LYS A 233 -35.84 -45.20 4.24
CA LYS A 233 -35.24 -43.90 3.96
C LYS A 233 -36.22 -42.93 3.30
N GLU A 234 -36.99 -43.38 2.31
CA GLU A 234 -37.96 -42.54 1.62
C GLU A 234 -39.08 -42.09 2.56
N PHE A 235 -39.54 -42.98 3.44
CA PHE A 235 -40.55 -42.67 4.44
C PHE A 235 -40.06 -41.63 5.46
N GLU A 236 -38.84 -41.79 5.98
CA GLU A 236 -38.25 -40.83 6.93
C GLU A 236 -37.96 -39.47 6.25
N ASP A 237 -37.47 -39.47 4.99
CA ASP A 237 -37.23 -38.24 4.23
C ASP A 237 -38.52 -37.41 4.05
N ILE A 238 -39.68 -38.05 3.90
CA ILE A 238 -40.98 -37.38 3.82
C ILE A 238 -41.37 -36.78 5.17
N ILE A 239 -41.19 -37.52 6.27
CA ILE A 239 -41.48 -37.03 7.62
C ILE A 239 -40.62 -35.80 7.94
N GLU A 240 -39.32 -35.84 7.63
CA GLU A 240 -38.41 -34.71 7.84
C GLU A 240 -38.81 -33.49 7.01
N LYS A 241 -39.24 -33.68 5.75
CA LYS A 241 -39.72 -32.59 4.89
C LYS A 241 -41.00 -31.92 5.42
N ILE A 242 -41.93 -32.72 5.95
CA ILE A 242 -43.17 -32.22 6.55
C ILE A 242 -42.87 -31.51 7.88
N TYR A 243 -41.96 -32.05 8.69
CA TYR A 243 -41.54 -31.45 9.97
C TYR A 243 -40.82 -30.11 9.80
N ASN A 244 -39.88 -30.00 8.85
CA ASN A 244 -39.11 -28.79 8.58
C ASN A 244 -39.93 -27.67 7.90
N SER A 245 -41.22 -27.89 7.66
CA SER A 245 -42.09 -26.91 7.02
C SER A 245 -42.75 -25.96 8.03
N ASP A 246 -43.06 -24.74 7.59
CA ASP A 246 -43.67 -23.73 8.47
C ASP A 246 -44.98 -24.23 9.09
N THR A 247 -45.16 -23.94 10.38
CA THR A 247 -46.36 -24.29 11.16
C THR A 247 -47.62 -23.79 10.45
N GLY A 248 -48.54 -24.69 10.12
CA GLY A 248 -49.82 -24.36 9.47
C GLY A 248 -49.85 -24.46 7.95
N LYS A 249 -48.78 -24.93 7.28
CA LYS A 249 -48.83 -25.28 5.85
C LYS A 249 -49.38 -26.68 5.64
N GLU A 250 -50.30 -26.84 4.70
CA GLU A 250 -50.86 -28.14 4.31
C GLU A 250 -50.00 -28.78 3.20
N TRP A 251 -49.61 -30.04 3.41
CA TRP A 251 -48.87 -30.85 2.46
C TRP A 251 -49.76 -31.93 1.88
N VAL A 252 -49.71 -32.09 0.56
CA VAL A 252 -50.42 -33.16 -0.14
C VAL A 252 -49.47 -34.34 -0.33
N VAL A 253 -49.78 -35.46 0.32
CA VAL A 253 -49.01 -36.70 0.22
C VAL A 253 -49.73 -37.66 -0.72
N ARG A 254 -49.03 -38.10 -1.77
CA ARG A 254 -49.53 -39.04 -2.77
C ARG A 254 -48.81 -40.37 -2.63
N LEU A 255 -49.57 -41.45 -2.57
CA LEU A 255 -49.04 -42.80 -2.70
C LEU A 255 -49.15 -43.23 -4.16
N LEU A 256 -48.01 -43.44 -4.80
CA LEU A 256 -47.94 -43.86 -6.20
C LEU A 256 -47.46 -45.31 -6.28
N SER A 257 -48.06 -46.06 -7.21
CA SER A 257 -47.60 -47.39 -7.57
C SER A 257 -46.27 -47.28 -8.34
N SER A 258 -45.16 -47.65 -7.72
CA SER A 258 -43.90 -47.84 -8.45
C SER A 258 -43.86 -49.21 -9.12
N LEU A 259 -44.39 -50.23 -8.43
CA LEU A 259 -44.34 -51.63 -8.83
C LEU A 259 -45.54 -52.38 -8.25
N ASN A 260 -46.19 -53.21 -9.07
CA ASN A 260 -47.30 -54.06 -8.62
C ASN A 260 -46.89 -55.54 -8.58
N VAL A 261 -47.25 -56.23 -7.50
CA VAL A 261 -47.02 -57.66 -7.29
C VAL A 261 -48.32 -58.26 -6.76
N ILE A 262 -48.90 -59.23 -7.48
CA ILE A 262 -50.01 -60.08 -6.99
C ILE A 262 -49.46 -61.37 -6.37
#